data_AF-A0A958KKG1-F1
#
_entry.id   AF-A0A958KKG1-F1
#
_cell.length_a   1.000
_cell.length_b   1.000
_cell.length_c   1.000
_cell.angle_alpha   90.00
_cell.angle_beta   90.00
_cell.angle_gamma   90.00
#
_symmetry.space_group_name_H-M   'P 1'
#
loop_
_entity.id
_entity.type
_entity.pdbx_description
1 polymer ?
#
loop_
_entity_poly.entity_id
_entity_poly.type
_entity_poly.pdbx_seq_one_letter_code
_entity_poly.pdbx_strand_id
1 'polypeptide(L)'
;MRHRTIIAAIAAAVVIPLSNAAAEDYLASIGGPVAVSGHAPTLNAGDGFLLDTIGGRSYSCEGTPSNAASEFAFGTSIVGTLAGDPDTLSGRPTGQMSPIVTGGIGTAGRTRVSFTPTQADRYRISVADAKGGGEEVRVWCTETTIFGGFNTSAADFNFLELRNVSTAPISGFITAVDYAGNQKIVNKPFTIPPLRRVDFDLHSEVGSGTYGILKVTHDGPHRTLRGRVSYYELTPWNSLIRRGGVALQPALN
;
A
#
# COMPACT_ATOMS: atom_id res chain seq x y z
N MET A 1 57.42 54.12 29.03
CA MET A 1 56.76 52.82 29.28
C MET A 1 55.27 52.99 29.00
N ARG A 2 54.76 52.42 27.90
CA ARG A 2 53.32 52.40 27.58
C ARG A 2 52.92 50.93 27.51
N HIS A 3 52.18 50.46 28.52
CA HIS A 3 51.59 49.13 28.52
C HIS A 3 50.43 49.07 27.51
N ARG A 4 50.54 48.16 26.55
CA ARG A 4 49.45 47.74 25.67
C ARG A 4 48.74 46.57 26.36
N THR A 5 47.52 46.78 26.81
CA THR A 5 46.63 45.71 27.27
C THR A 5 45.88 45.18 26.05
N ILE A 6 46.27 43.99 25.57
CA ILE A 6 45.54 43.26 24.55
C ILE A 6 44.45 42.47 25.27
N ILE A 7 43.19 42.87 25.11
CA ILE A 7 42.04 42.11 25.58
C ILE A 7 41.80 41.01 24.55
N ALA A 8 42.16 39.77 24.90
CA ALA A 8 41.84 38.60 24.10
C ALA A 8 40.38 38.21 24.35
N ALA A 9 39.51 38.37 23.35
CA ALA A 9 38.15 37.86 23.38
C ALA A 9 38.20 36.33 23.20
N ILE A 10 37.94 35.59 24.27
CA ILE A 10 37.73 34.14 24.22
C ILE A 10 36.31 33.93 23.67
N ALA A 11 36.22 33.57 22.38
CA ALA A 11 34.99 33.07 21.79
C ALA A 11 34.72 31.67 22.36
N ALA A 12 33.82 31.56 23.32
CA ALA A 12 33.28 30.28 23.73
C ALA A 12 32.34 29.78 22.63
N ALA A 13 32.84 28.90 21.75
CA ALA A 13 32.00 28.11 20.87
C ALA A 13 31.21 27.13 21.75
N VAL A 14 29.96 27.46 22.04
CA VAL A 14 29.00 26.51 22.60
C VAL A 14 28.70 25.51 21.49
N VAL A 15 29.41 24.38 21.50
CA VAL A 15 29.01 23.21 20.72
C VAL A 15 27.86 22.57 21.48
N ILE A 16 26.63 22.96 21.10
CA ILE A 16 25.44 22.24 21.53
C ILE A 16 25.50 20.87 20.83
N PRO A 17 25.45 19.74 21.56
CA PRO A 17 25.31 18.44 20.91
C PRO A 17 23.99 18.42 20.15
N LEU A 18 24.06 18.31 18.83
CA LEU A 18 22.95 17.88 17.98
C LEU A 18 22.67 16.41 18.34
N SER A 19 21.91 16.16 19.40
CA SER A 19 21.31 14.84 19.59
C SER A 19 20.14 14.70 18.60
N ASN A 20 20.46 14.59 17.31
CA ASN A 20 19.57 13.87 16.43
C ASN A 20 19.63 12.43 16.95
N ALA A 21 18.62 12.01 17.72
CA ALA A 21 18.38 10.59 17.88
C ALA A 21 18.39 10.01 16.45
N ALA A 22 19.30 9.07 16.19
CA ALA A 22 19.38 8.47 14.87
C ALA A 22 18.00 7.87 14.57
N ALA A 23 17.47 8.13 13.37
CA ALA A 23 16.20 7.55 12.95
C ALA A 23 16.23 6.03 13.19
N GLU A 24 15.22 5.52 13.89
CA GLU A 24 15.11 4.09 14.17
C GLU A 24 14.30 3.40 13.07
N ASP A 25 14.69 2.16 12.75
CA ASP A 25 13.97 1.32 11.79
C ASP A 25 13.37 0.11 12.51
N TYR A 26 12.05 -0.08 12.35
CA TYR A 26 11.28 -1.16 12.96
C TYR A 26 10.91 -2.21 11.91
N LEU A 27 11.07 -3.49 12.21
CA LEU A 27 10.63 -4.56 11.30
C LEU A 27 9.11 -4.71 11.33
N ALA A 28 8.48 -4.62 10.16
CA ALA A 28 7.05 -4.84 9.98
C ALA A 28 6.78 -6.22 9.36
N SER A 29 5.87 -6.98 9.96
CA SER A 29 5.39 -8.26 9.42
C SER A 29 4.11 -8.06 8.61
N ILE A 30 3.95 -8.82 7.51
CA ILE A 30 2.68 -8.90 6.79
C ILE A 30 1.67 -9.68 7.64
N GLY A 31 0.46 -9.13 7.79
CA GLY A 31 -0.66 -9.83 8.44
C GLY A 31 -0.64 -9.83 9.97
N GLY A 32 0.42 -9.33 10.60
CA GLY A 32 0.54 -9.16 12.06
C GLY A 32 0.78 -7.70 12.44
N PRO A 33 0.31 -7.24 13.62
CA PRO A 33 0.70 -5.94 14.15
C PRO A 33 2.19 -5.93 14.48
N VAL A 34 2.87 -4.82 14.20
CA VAL A 34 4.20 -4.56 14.74
C VAL A 34 4.05 -4.29 16.22
N ALA A 35 4.40 -5.28 17.04
CA ALA A 35 4.43 -5.14 18.49
C ALA A 35 5.78 -5.63 19.00
N VAL A 36 6.60 -4.70 19.48
CA VAL A 36 7.78 -5.05 20.26
C VAL A 36 7.28 -5.20 21.70
N SER A 37 7.31 -6.41 22.27
CA SER A 37 7.02 -6.63 23.70
C SER A 37 5.66 -6.15 24.23
N GLY A 38 4.61 -6.20 23.40
CA GLY A 38 3.23 -5.90 23.82
C GLY A 38 2.88 -4.40 23.93
N HIS A 39 3.81 -3.51 23.59
CA HIS A 39 3.58 -2.06 23.52
C HIS A 39 3.83 -1.58 22.08
N ALA A 40 3.13 -0.52 21.66
CA ALA A 40 3.43 0.09 20.38
C ALA A 40 4.73 0.93 20.51
N PRO A 41 5.59 0.96 19.48
CA PRO A 41 6.79 1.79 19.51
C PRO A 41 6.41 3.27 19.57
N THR A 42 7.24 4.07 20.23
CA THR A 42 7.18 5.53 20.19
C THR A 42 7.98 6.01 18.98
N LEU A 43 7.28 6.54 17.97
CA LEU A 43 7.85 6.95 16.70
C LEU A 43 8.08 8.46 16.65
N ASN A 44 9.22 8.86 16.11
CA ASN A 44 9.57 10.22 15.77
C ASN A 44 9.51 10.42 14.25
N ALA A 45 9.39 11.67 13.81
CA ALA A 45 9.59 12.00 12.40
C ALA A 45 11.00 11.59 11.96
N GLY A 46 11.09 10.90 10.82
CA GLY A 46 12.33 10.33 10.29
C GLY A 46 12.51 8.84 10.57
N ASP A 47 11.85 8.27 11.58
CA ASP A 47 11.84 6.82 11.84
C ASP A 47 11.25 6.05 10.64
N GLY A 48 11.42 4.73 10.61
CA GLY A 48 11.01 3.92 9.48
C GLY A 48 10.48 2.54 9.86
N PHE A 49 9.72 1.96 8.93
CA PHE A 49 9.31 0.57 8.97
C PHE A 49 9.92 -0.19 7.82
N LEU A 50 10.55 -1.31 8.11
CA LEU A 50 11.13 -2.22 7.13
C LEU A 50 10.14 -3.36 6.86
N LEU A 51 9.68 -3.48 5.62
CA LEU A 51 8.75 -4.52 5.18
C LEU A 51 9.40 -5.37 4.09
N ASP A 52 9.51 -6.68 4.30
CA ASP A 52 9.90 -7.62 3.26
C ASP A 52 8.74 -7.81 2.27
N THR A 53 9.00 -7.64 0.98
CA THR A 53 7.98 -7.65 -0.07
C THR A 53 8.35 -8.55 -1.24
N ILE A 54 7.34 -8.93 -2.03
CA ILE A 54 7.49 -9.64 -3.29
C ILE A 54 7.14 -8.69 -4.43
N GLY A 55 8.01 -8.65 -5.45
CA GLY A 55 7.80 -7.85 -6.65
C GLY A 55 6.50 -8.17 -7.38
N GLY A 56 5.84 -7.13 -7.88
CA GLY A 56 4.58 -7.23 -8.60
C GLY A 56 3.39 -7.64 -7.72
N ARG A 57 3.50 -7.47 -6.40
CA ARG A 57 2.39 -7.52 -5.43
C ARG A 57 2.13 -6.11 -4.89
N SER A 58 0.99 -5.91 -4.24
CA SER A 58 0.57 -4.65 -3.64
C SER A 58 0.37 -4.81 -2.14
N TYR A 59 0.72 -3.78 -1.40
CA TYR A 59 0.69 -3.74 0.05
C TYR A 59 0.00 -2.47 0.52
N SER A 60 -0.62 -2.53 1.69
CA SER A 60 -1.17 -1.38 2.39
C SER A 60 -0.77 -1.46 3.86
N CYS A 61 -0.09 -0.42 4.34
CA CYS A 61 0.27 -0.26 5.74
C CYS A 61 -0.63 0.78 6.38
N GLU A 62 -1.01 0.54 7.62
CA GLU A 62 -1.88 1.38 8.42
C GLU A 62 -1.24 1.60 9.78
N GLY A 63 -1.21 2.86 10.21
CA GLY A 63 -0.77 3.26 11.53
C GLY A 63 -1.97 3.77 12.33
N THR A 64 -2.10 3.26 13.54
CA THR A 64 -3.10 3.74 14.51
C THR A 64 -2.37 4.28 15.73
N PRO A 65 -2.32 5.61 15.84
CA PRO A 65 -1.81 6.27 17.03
C PRO A 65 -2.69 5.95 18.25
N SER A 66 -2.08 5.90 19.43
CA SER A 66 -2.82 5.71 20.68
C SER A 66 -3.54 6.99 21.16
N ASN A 67 -3.20 8.16 20.60
CA ASN A 67 -3.70 9.47 21.03
C ASN A 67 -4.61 10.12 19.96
N ALA A 68 -5.76 10.66 20.39
CA ALA A 68 -6.74 11.34 19.52
C ALA A 68 -6.32 12.74 19.02
N ALA A 69 -5.19 13.29 19.47
CA ALA A 69 -4.62 14.53 18.95
C ALA A 69 -3.41 14.25 18.04
N SER A 70 -3.29 13.06 17.47
CA SER A 70 -2.08 12.62 16.79
C SER A 70 -1.74 13.41 15.53
N GLU A 71 -0.44 13.53 15.26
CA GLU A 71 0.14 14.14 14.05
C GLU A 71 0.81 13.09 13.15
N PHE A 72 0.69 11.81 13.50
CA PHE A 72 1.36 10.72 12.82
C PHE A 72 0.97 10.65 11.34
N ALA A 73 1.96 10.67 10.46
CA ALA A 73 1.80 10.43 9.03
C ALA A 73 2.92 9.56 8.47
N PHE A 74 2.57 8.64 7.58
CA PHE A 74 3.55 7.96 6.74
C PHE A 74 4.09 8.91 5.67
N GLY A 75 5.38 8.80 5.40
CA GLY A 75 6.00 9.32 4.19
C GLY A 75 5.49 8.58 2.96
N THR A 76 5.36 9.32 1.86
CA THR A 76 4.96 8.78 0.55
C THR A 76 6.15 8.30 -0.26
N SER A 77 7.39 8.64 0.12
CA SER A 77 8.59 8.06 -0.47
C SER A 77 8.94 6.77 0.26
N ILE A 78 8.85 5.66 -0.46
CA ILE A 78 9.15 4.31 0.05
C ILE A 78 10.39 3.83 -0.69
N VAL A 79 11.42 3.45 0.04
CA VAL A 79 12.76 3.22 -0.53
C VAL A 79 13.18 1.78 -0.29
N GLY A 80 13.54 1.06 -1.35
CA GLY A 80 14.13 -0.28 -1.28
C GLY A 80 15.50 -0.25 -0.57
N THR A 81 15.88 -1.35 0.05
CA THR A 81 17.14 -1.46 0.80
C THR A 81 18.21 -2.26 0.06
N LEU A 82 17.92 -2.79 -1.13
CA LEU A 82 18.91 -3.41 -2.00
C LEU A 82 20.08 -2.45 -2.28
N ALA A 83 21.29 -2.92 -2.01
CA ALA A 83 22.50 -2.14 -2.20
C ALA A 83 22.77 -1.85 -3.69
N GLY A 84 23.04 -0.59 -4.01
CA GLY A 84 23.50 -0.15 -5.33
C GLY A 84 22.43 0.45 -6.25
N ASP A 85 21.16 0.08 -6.08
CA ASP A 85 20.03 0.66 -6.83
C ASP A 85 18.71 0.54 -6.05
N PRO A 86 18.50 1.40 -5.03
CA PRO A 86 17.29 1.32 -4.22
C PRO A 86 16.07 1.79 -5.03
N ASP A 87 15.14 0.85 -5.28
CA ASP A 87 13.86 1.17 -5.91
C ASP A 87 13.10 2.21 -5.06
N THR A 88 12.72 3.33 -5.66
CA THR A 88 11.96 4.38 -4.97
C THR A 88 10.54 4.39 -5.48
N LEU A 89 9.61 4.03 -4.60
CA LEU A 89 8.18 3.97 -4.89
C LEU A 89 7.46 5.19 -4.31
N SER A 90 6.42 5.62 -5.00
CA SER A 90 5.47 6.60 -4.49
C SER A 90 4.29 5.88 -3.85
N GLY A 91 4.25 5.90 -2.52
CA GLY A 91 3.13 5.45 -1.72
C GLY A 91 1.97 6.42 -1.81
N ARG A 92 0.75 5.89 -1.95
CA ARG A 92 -0.46 6.70 -1.99
C ARG A 92 -1.07 6.82 -0.59
N PRO A 93 -1.26 8.04 -0.05
CA PRO A 93 -2.00 8.21 1.20
C PRO A 93 -3.48 7.94 0.93
N THR A 94 -4.03 6.87 1.51
CA THR A 94 -5.40 6.42 1.20
C THR A 94 -6.48 6.97 2.15
N GLY A 95 -6.22 8.10 2.80
CA GLY A 95 -7.17 8.82 3.65
C GLY A 95 -7.48 8.14 4.99
N GLN A 96 -8.23 8.88 5.79
CA GLN A 96 -8.67 8.52 7.14
C GLN A 96 -9.91 7.60 7.07
N MET A 97 -9.85 6.40 7.64
CA MET A 97 -11.06 5.55 7.73
C MET A 97 -11.98 6.07 8.83
N SER A 98 -13.18 6.50 8.44
CA SER A 98 -14.27 6.88 9.35
C SER A 98 -14.67 5.70 10.27
N PRO A 99 -15.08 5.93 11.54
CA PRO A 99 -15.30 7.24 12.17
C PRO A 99 -14.00 7.94 12.58
N ILE A 100 -13.91 9.23 12.24
CA ILE A 100 -12.88 10.13 12.77
C ILE A 100 -13.24 10.39 14.24
N VAL A 101 -12.32 10.13 15.17
CA VAL A 101 -12.51 10.53 16.57
C VAL A 101 -12.17 12.01 16.67
N THR A 102 -13.15 12.88 16.44
CA THR A 102 -13.00 14.33 16.65
C THR A 102 -12.94 14.62 18.15
N GLY A 103 -11.73 14.70 18.70
CA GLY A 103 -11.48 15.03 20.11
C GLY A 103 -10.31 16.00 20.35
N GLY A 104 -9.63 16.47 19.31
CA GLY A 104 -8.52 17.42 19.42
C GLY A 104 -8.21 18.11 18.09
N ILE A 105 -7.27 19.06 18.10
CA ILE A 105 -6.83 19.85 16.94
C ILE A 105 -6.09 18.96 15.90
N GLY A 106 -5.83 17.68 16.22
CA GLY A 106 -5.21 16.70 15.34
C GLY A 106 -6.21 15.98 14.42
N THR A 107 -5.75 15.61 13.22
CA THR A 107 -6.47 14.79 12.24
C THR A 107 -6.41 13.30 12.59
N ALA A 108 -6.70 12.95 13.85
CA ALA A 108 -6.53 11.60 14.37
C ALA A 108 -7.53 10.60 13.78
N GLY A 109 -7.19 10.10 12.60
CA GLY A 109 -7.61 8.79 12.19
C GLY A 109 -6.40 7.94 11.81
N ARG A 110 -6.73 6.77 11.28
CA ARG A 110 -5.78 5.83 10.69
C ARG A 110 -5.12 6.44 9.46
N THR A 111 -3.82 6.70 9.53
CA THR A 111 -3.04 7.00 8.33
C THR A 111 -2.65 5.71 7.64
N ARG A 112 -2.64 5.77 6.31
CA ARG A 112 -2.39 4.61 5.48
C ARG A 112 -1.53 4.98 4.30
N VAL A 113 -0.66 4.05 3.93
CA VAL A 113 0.12 4.14 2.70
C VAL A 113 0.02 2.82 1.95
N SER A 114 -0.30 2.90 0.68
CA SER A 114 -0.37 1.73 -0.20
C SER A 114 0.61 1.87 -1.35
N PHE A 115 1.22 0.76 -1.77
CA PHE A 115 2.24 0.74 -2.81
C PHE A 115 2.33 -0.64 -3.49
N THR A 116 2.97 -0.69 -4.66
CA THR A 116 3.19 -1.92 -5.43
C THR A 116 4.66 -1.99 -5.82
N PRO A 117 5.51 -2.75 -5.09
CA PRO A 117 6.91 -2.93 -5.47
C PRO A 117 7.05 -3.61 -6.82
N THR A 118 8.08 -3.21 -7.57
CA THR A 118 8.40 -3.80 -8.87
C THR A 118 9.25 -5.07 -8.73
N GLN A 119 10.06 -5.14 -7.68
CA GLN A 119 10.98 -6.24 -7.38
C GLN A 119 10.80 -6.73 -5.94
N ALA A 120 11.32 -7.93 -5.65
CA ALA A 120 11.36 -8.44 -4.29
C ALA A 120 12.51 -7.74 -3.54
N ASP A 121 12.18 -7.02 -2.48
CA ASP A 121 13.12 -6.30 -1.63
C ASP A 121 12.46 -6.05 -0.26
N ARG A 122 13.30 -5.69 0.71
CA ARG A 122 12.89 -5.00 1.91
C ARG A 122 12.78 -3.52 1.63
N TYR A 123 11.59 -2.96 1.83
CA TYR A 123 11.32 -1.53 1.64
C TYR A 123 11.19 -0.82 2.98
N ARG A 124 11.77 0.38 3.05
CA ARG A 124 11.64 1.32 4.15
C ARG A 124 10.49 2.29 3.91
N ILE A 125 9.53 2.30 4.82
CA ILE A 125 8.40 3.22 4.85
C ILE A 125 8.67 4.24 5.97
N SER A 126 8.97 5.47 5.60
CA SER A 126 9.35 6.51 6.58
C SER A 126 8.14 7.05 7.34
N VAL A 127 8.35 7.54 8.55
CA VAL A 127 7.43 8.39 9.30
C VAL A 127 7.72 9.84 8.90
N ALA A 128 6.77 10.47 8.21
CA ALA A 128 6.90 11.86 7.76
C ALA A 128 6.71 12.83 8.92
N ASP A 129 5.65 12.60 9.71
CA ASP A 129 5.24 13.48 10.79
C ASP A 129 4.91 12.65 12.03
N ALA A 130 5.24 13.21 13.20
CA ALA A 130 4.87 12.73 14.53
C ALA A 130 5.03 13.92 15.50
N LYS A 131 4.32 13.88 16.64
CA LYS A 131 4.46 14.91 17.68
C LYS A 131 5.90 15.03 18.19
N GLY A 132 6.24 16.22 18.69
CA GLY A 132 7.47 16.43 19.45
C GLY A 132 7.57 15.51 20.68
N GLY A 133 8.65 14.74 20.77
CA GLY A 133 8.84 13.70 21.78
C GLY A 133 8.30 12.31 21.37
N GLY A 134 7.75 12.19 20.17
CA GLY A 134 7.31 10.95 19.54
C GLY A 134 5.86 10.57 19.84
N GLU A 135 5.35 9.59 19.10
CA GLU A 135 3.99 9.07 19.24
C GLU A 135 3.96 7.55 19.30
N GLU A 136 3.20 7.01 20.25
CA GLU A 136 2.95 5.57 20.28
C GLU A 136 1.97 5.20 19.15
N VAL A 137 2.44 4.41 18.19
CA VAL A 137 1.66 4.04 17.00
C VAL A 137 1.76 2.54 16.75
N ARG A 138 0.60 1.90 16.62
CA ARG A 138 0.53 0.52 16.15
C ARG A 138 0.50 0.51 14.63
N VAL A 139 1.49 -0.13 14.01
CA VAL A 139 1.53 -0.32 12.55
C VAL A 139 1.15 -1.75 12.18
N TRP A 140 0.37 -1.90 11.12
CA TRP A 140 0.11 -3.18 10.47
C TRP A 140 0.18 -3.03 8.96
N CYS A 141 0.86 -3.98 8.31
CA CYS A 141 0.93 -4.05 6.86
C CYS A 141 0.20 -5.30 6.37
N THR A 142 -0.50 -5.19 5.26
CA THR A 142 -1.24 -6.30 4.65
C THR A 142 -1.00 -6.32 3.16
N GLU A 143 -0.79 -7.51 2.60
CA GLU A 143 -0.83 -7.69 1.16
C GLU A 143 -2.27 -7.46 0.65
N THR A 144 -2.42 -6.56 -0.31
CA THR A 144 -3.72 -6.21 -0.89
C THR A 144 -3.96 -6.83 -2.25
N THR A 145 -2.98 -7.53 -2.82
CA THR A 145 -3.16 -8.20 -4.10
C THR A 145 -4.27 -9.24 -4.00
N ILE A 146 -5.16 -9.22 -4.98
CA ILE A 146 -6.22 -10.20 -5.11
C ILE A 146 -5.96 -11.09 -6.33
N PHE A 147 -6.19 -12.38 -6.15
CA PHE A 147 -5.92 -13.44 -7.10
C PHE A 147 -7.22 -14.20 -7.43
N GLY A 148 -7.34 -14.72 -8.64
CA GLY A 148 -8.45 -15.60 -8.98
C GLY A 148 -8.19 -16.34 -10.27
N GLY A 149 -8.92 -17.44 -10.49
CA GLY A 149 -8.87 -18.16 -11.74
C GLY A 149 -9.75 -17.51 -12.81
N PHE A 150 -9.38 -17.67 -14.06
CA PHE A 150 -10.25 -17.43 -15.21
C PHE A 150 -10.29 -18.65 -16.13
N ASN A 151 -11.39 -18.80 -16.86
CA ASN A 151 -11.54 -19.84 -17.89
C ASN A 151 -12.48 -19.33 -19.00
N THR A 152 -11.91 -18.96 -20.15
CA THR A 152 -12.64 -18.51 -21.35
C THR A 152 -13.18 -19.64 -22.20
N SER A 153 -13.01 -20.90 -21.78
CA SER A 153 -13.68 -22.06 -22.36
C SER A 153 -15.02 -22.37 -21.69
N ALA A 154 -15.25 -21.82 -20.49
CA ALA A 154 -16.43 -22.14 -19.68
C ALA A 154 -17.68 -21.36 -20.09
N ALA A 155 -17.54 -20.28 -20.87
CA ALA A 155 -18.65 -19.44 -21.33
C ALA A 155 -18.19 -18.60 -22.54
N ASP A 156 -19.17 -18.08 -23.29
CA ASP A 156 -18.91 -17.23 -24.46
C ASP A 156 -18.24 -15.91 -24.09
N PHE A 157 -18.55 -15.37 -22.91
CA PHE A 157 -17.98 -14.12 -22.42
C PHE A 157 -17.53 -14.24 -20.96
N ASN A 158 -16.39 -13.63 -20.68
CA ASN A 158 -15.80 -13.56 -19.36
C ASN A 158 -15.49 -12.10 -19.04
N PHE A 159 -15.94 -11.63 -17.89
CA PHE A 159 -15.60 -10.30 -17.42
C PHE A 159 -14.91 -10.36 -16.07
N LEU A 160 -13.81 -9.65 -15.92
CA LEU A 160 -13.28 -9.31 -14.60
C LEU A 160 -14.08 -8.10 -14.09
N GLU A 161 -14.98 -8.33 -13.15
CA GLU A 161 -15.69 -7.26 -12.46
C GLU A 161 -14.87 -6.79 -11.26
N LEU A 162 -14.40 -5.54 -11.30
CA LEU A 162 -13.73 -4.91 -10.17
C LEU A 162 -14.64 -3.85 -9.55
N ARG A 163 -14.90 -3.96 -8.26
CA ARG A 163 -15.74 -3.03 -7.49
C ARG A 163 -14.91 -2.33 -6.42
N ASN A 164 -14.87 -1.01 -6.49
CA ASN A 164 -14.36 -0.16 -5.44
C ASN A 164 -15.48 0.12 -4.43
N VAL A 165 -15.28 -0.27 -3.17
CA VAL A 165 -16.23 0.00 -2.07
C VAL A 165 -15.74 1.12 -1.14
N SER A 166 -14.64 1.78 -1.48
CA SER A 166 -14.17 2.98 -0.76
C SER A 166 -14.76 4.26 -1.32
N THR A 167 -14.48 5.36 -0.60
CA THR A 167 -14.85 6.73 -0.95
C THR A 167 -13.80 7.46 -1.79
N ALA A 168 -12.67 6.82 -2.12
CA ALA A 168 -11.61 7.37 -2.95
C ALA A 168 -11.43 6.53 -4.23
N PRO A 169 -10.94 7.11 -5.35
CA PRO A 169 -10.62 6.32 -6.54
C PRO A 169 -9.52 5.30 -6.21
N ILE A 170 -9.62 4.08 -6.73
CA ILE A 170 -8.58 3.04 -6.62
C ILE A 170 -7.97 2.84 -8.00
N SER A 171 -6.64 2.86 -8.08
CA SER A 171 -5.88 2.57 -9.29
C SER A 171 -5.02 1.33 -9.08
N GLY A 172 -4.62 0.69 -10.19
CA GLY A 172 -3.87 -0.54 -10.12
C GLY A 172 -3.58 -1.17 -11.48
N PHE A 173 -3.17 -2.43 -11.45
CA PHE A 173 -2.83 -3.19 -12.65
C PHE A 173 -3.47 -4.58 -12.64
N ILE A 174 -3.86 -5.04 -13.81
CA ILE A 174 -4.33 -6.40 -14.07
C ILE A 174 -3.21 -7.15 -14.79
N THR A 175 -2.92 -8.36 -14.32
CA THR A 175 -2.03 -9.32 -14.98
C THR A 175 -2.78 -10.64 -15.14
N ALA A 176 -2.68 -11.27 -16.30
CA ALA A 176 -3.22 -12.60 -16.54
C ALA A 176 -2.11 -13.50 -17.07
N VAL A 177 -1.97 -14.68 -16.48
CA VAL A 177 -1.03 -15.72 -16.89
C VAL A 177 -1.84 -16.96 -17.21
N ASP A 178 -1.68 -17.53 -18.40
CA ASP A 178 -2.34 -18.78 -18.77
C ASP A 178 -1.72 -19.99 -18.04
N TYR A 179 -2.34 -21.16 -18.16
CA TYR A 179 -1.85 -22.39 -17.55
C TYR A 179 -0.44 -22.80 -18.02
N ALA A 180 -0.04 -22.39 -19.22
CA ALA A 180 1.30 -22.65 -19.76
C ALA A 180 2.36 -21.65 -19.27
N GLY A 181 1.97 -20.69 -18.42
CA GLY A 181 2.87 -19.67 -17.89
C GLY A 181 3.05 -18.44 -18.79
N ASN A 182 2.32 -18.36 -19.91
CA ASN A 182 2.41 -17.21 -20.81
C ASN A 182 1.58 -16.05 -20.26
N GLN A 183 2.16 -14.85 -20.26
CA GLN A 183 1.41 -13.65 -19.92
C GLN A 183 0.45 -13.31 -21.06
N LYS A 184 -0.84 -13.24 -20.76
CA LYS A 184 -1.91 -12.83 -21.67
C LYS A 184 -2.28 -11.35 -21.50
N ILE A 185 -2.22 -10.86 -20.26
CA ILE A 185 -2.37 -9.45 -19.93
C ILE A 185 -1.13 -9.05 -19.13
N VAL A 186 -0.40 -8.05 -19.62
CA VAL A 186 0.82 -7.53 -18.98
C VAL A 186 0.52 -6.16 -18.39
N ASN A 187 0.42 -6.07 -17.06
CA ASN A 187 0.25 -4.81 -16.30
C ASN A 187 -0.76 -3.84 -16.93
N LYS A 188 -1.96 -4.32 -17.29
CA LYS A 188 -2.99 -3.45 -17.86
C LYS A 188 -3.49 -2.48 -16.78
N PRO A 189 -3.31 -1.16 -16.94
CA PRO A 189 -3.67 -0.20 -15.90
C PRO A 189 -5.19 -0.05 -15.79
N PHE A 190 -5.66 0.28 -14.59
CA PHE A 190 -7.04 0.68 -14.36
C PHE A 190 -7.15 1.78 -13.30
N THR A 191 -8.28 2.48 -13.34
CA THR A 191 -8.77 3.35 -12.26
C THR A 191 -10.26 3.15 -12.09
N ILE A 192 -10.72 2.90 -10.86
CA ILE A 192 -12.13 2.70 -10.53
C ILE A 192 -12.56 3.84 -9.61
N PRO A 193 -13.54 4.67 -10.03
CA PRO A 193 -14.07 5.74 -9.19
C PRO A 193 -14.65 5.21 -7.86
N PRO A 194 -14.78 6.09 -6.84
CA PRO A 194 -15.39 5.73 -5.56
C PRO A 194 -16.74 5.06 -5.73
N LEU A 195 -16.99 3.99 -4.97
CA LEU A 195 -18.29 3.29 -4.93
C LEU A 195 -18.79 2.80 -6.31
N ARG A 196 -17.90 2.64 -7.30
CA ARG A 196 -18.23 2.15 -8.65
C ARG A 196 -17.70 0.75 -8.92
N ARG A 197 -18.24 0.15 -9.98
CA ARG A 197 -17.77 -1.10 -10.58
C ARG A 197 -17.33 -0.82 -12.01
N VAL A 198 -16.26 -1.48 -12.44
CA VAL A 198 -15.79 -1.51 -13.83
C VAL A 198 -15.60 -2.96 -14.22
N ASP A 199 -16.06 -3.31 -15.41
CA ASP A 199 -16.02 -4.67 -15.95
C ASP A 199 -15.02 -4.70 -17.11
N PHE A 200 -14.03 -5.58 -17.05
CA PHE A 200 -13.01 -5.76 -18.10
C PHE A 200 -13.33 -7.03 -18.88
N ASP A 201 -13.52 -6.91 -20.19
CA ASP A 201 -13.68 -8.05 -21.08
C ASP A 201 -12.38 -8.87 -21.08
N LEU A 202 -12.39 -10.02 -20.41
CA LEU A 202 -11.26 -10.92 -20.38
C LEU A 202 -11.16 -11.73 -21.67
N HIS A 203 -12.30 -12.04 -22.29
CA HIS A 203 -12.35 -12.96 -23.43
C HIS A 203 -11.61 -12.37 -24.63
N SER A 204 -11.86 -11.10 -24.93
CA SER A 204 -11.16 -10.37 -25.99
C SER A 204 -9.67 -10.16 -25.68
N GLU A 205 -9.29 -10.06 -24.40
CA GLU A 205 -7.92 -9.77 -23.99
C GLU A 205 -7.02 -11.00 -23.93
N VAL A 206 -7.54 -12.13 -23.44
CA VAL A 206 -6.74 -13.36 -23.26
C VAL A 206 -6.91 -14.37 -24.39
N GLY A 207 -7.96 -14.21 -25.21
CA GLY A 207 -8.37 -15.14 -26.25
C GLY A 207 -9.34 -16.21 -25.75
N SER A 208 -10.03 -16.84 -26.70
CA SER A 208 -10.92 -17.97 -26.46
C SER A 208 -10.12 -19.23 -26.05
N GLY A 209 -10.77 -20.16 -25.35
CA GLY A 209 -10.17 -21.46 -25.01
C GLY A 209 -9.01 -21.39 -24.00
N THR A 210 -8.86 -20.28 -23.27
CA THR A 210 -7.72 -20.01 -22.40
C THR A 210 -8.17 -20.02 -20.93
N TYR A 211 -7.35 -20.59 -20.05
CA TYR A 211 -7.58 -20.55 -18.60
C TYR A 211 -6.27 -20.32 -17.87
N GLY A 212 -6.36 -19.81 -16.64
CA GLY A 212 -5.17 -19.48 -15.86
C GLY A 212 -5.48 -18.63 -14.64
N ILE A 213 -4.49 -17.84 -14.23
CA ILE A 213 -4.53 -17.01 -13.03
C ILE A 213 -4.59 -15.54 -13.42
N LEU A 214 -5.52 -14.82 -12.79
CA LEU A 214 -5.58 -13.37 -12.74
C LEU A 214 -4.96 -12.88 -11.43
N LYS A 215 -4.14 -11.85 -11.55
CA LYS A 215 -3.57 -11.08 -10.45
C LYS A 215 -3.98 -9.62 -10.62
N VAL A 216 -4.48 -9.01 -9.55
CA VAL A 216 -4.86 -7.60 -9.54
C VAL A 216 -4.13 -6.92 -8.37
N THR A 217 -3.21 -6.02 -8.70
CA THR A 217 -2.56 -5.13 -7.72
C THR A 217 -3.29 -3.81 -7.66
N HIS A 218 -3.31 -3.15 -6.50
CA HIS A 218 -3.98 -1.86 -6.36
C HIS A 218 -3.41 -0.99 -5.24
N ASP A 219 -3.66 0.31 -5.35
CA ASP A 219 -3.28 1.31 -4.35
C ASP A 219 -4.38 1.58 -3.30
N GLY A 220 -5.55 0.93 -3.40
CA GLY A 220 -6.61 1.03 -2.40
C GLY A 220 -6.27 0.36 -1.06
N PRO A 221 -6.90 0.77 0.06
CA PRO A 221 -6.76 0.07 1.35
C PRO A 221 -7.18 -1.40 1.31
N HIS A 222 -6.74 -2.19 2.28
CA HIS A 222 -7.17 -3.58 2.43
C HIS A 222 -8.71 -3.71 2.42
N ARG A 223 -9.23 -4.69 1.66
CA ARG A 223 -10.68 -5.00 1.47
C ARG A 223 -11.51 -3.93 0.76
N THR A 224 -10.91 -2.87 0.24
CA THR A 224 -11.65 -1.80 -0.48
C THR A 224 -11.85 -2.08 -1.95
N LEU A 225 -11.01 -2.92 -2.56
CA LEU A 225 -11.22 -3.48 -3.87
C LEU A 225 -11.77 -4.90 -3.73
N ARG A 226 -12.81 -5.21 -4.50
CA ARG A 226 -13.35 -6.57 -4.63
C ARG A 226 -13.34 -6.96 -6.09
N GLY A 227 -12.86 -8.15 -6.40
CA GLY A 227 -12.82 -8.68 -7.75
C GLY A 227 -13.63 -9.95 -7.88
N ARG A 228 -14.19 -10.18 -9.07
CA ARG A 228 -14.69 -11.50 -9.46
C ARG A 228 -14.62 -11.68 -10.97
N VAL A 229 -14.35 -12.90 -11.41
CA VAL A 229 -14.54 -13.30 -12.80
C VAL A 229 -15.98 -13.76 -12.97
N SER A 230 -16.73 -13.12 -13.85
CA SER A 230 -18.09 -13.49 -14.22
C SER A 230 -18.13 -14.22 -15.55
N TYR A 231 -19.03 -15.18 -15.65
CA TYR A 231 -19.29 -15.97 -16.86
C TYR A 231 -20.66 -15.59 -17.43
N TYR A 232 -20.72 -15.27 -18.72
CA TYR A 232 -21.94 -14.95 -19.44
C TYR A 232 -22.05 -15.78 -20.70
N GLU A 233 -23.27 -16.18 -21.02
CA GLU A 233 -23.61 -16.84 -22.28
C GLU A 233 -24.53 -15.94 -23.11
N LEU A 234 -24.41 -16.07 -24.43
CA LEU A 234 -25.38 -15.51 -25.36
C LEU A 234 -26.65 -16.37 -25.34
N THR A 235 -27.78 -15.74 -25.14
CA THR A 235 -29.07 -16.37 -25.43
C THR A 235 -29.37 -16.35 -26.93
N PRO A 236 -30.34 -17.16 -27.41
CA PRO A 236 -30.83 -17.07 -28.78
C PRO A 236 -31.34 -15.68 -29.21
N TRP A 237 -31.61 -14.79 -28.24
CA TRP A 237 -32.09 -13.43 -28.46
C TRP A 237 -30.99 -12.37 -28.35
N ASN A 238 -29.71 -12.77 -28.42
CA ASN A 238 -28.54 -11.89 -28.30
C ASN A 238 -28.48 -11.12 -26.95
N SER A 239 -29.03 -11.68 -25.88
CA SER A 239 -28.87 -11.14 -24.53
C SER A 239 -27.81 -11.91 -23.76
N LEU A 240 -27.03 -11.21 -22.93
CA LEU A 240 -26.06 -11.83 -22.04
C LEU A 240 -26.73 -12.24 -20.73
N ILE A 241 -26.74 -13.54 -20.44
CA ILE A 241 -27.18 -14.06 -19.13
C ILE A 241 -25.95 -14.48 -18.33
N ARG A 242 -25.84 -13.95 -17.11
CA ARG A 242 -24.81 -14.36 -16.16
C ARG A 242 -25.09 -15.78 -15.67
N ARG A 243 -24.15 -16.69 -15.90
CA ARG A 243 -24.21 -18.08 -15.43
C ARG A 243 -23.59 -18.29 -14.06
N GLY A 244 -22.61 -17.47 -13.71
CA GLY A 244 -21.93 -17.61 -12.43
C GLY A 244 -20.74 -16.68 -12.29
N GLY A 245 -19.81 -17.05 -11.41
CA GLY A 245 -18.51 -16.43 -11.32
C GLY A 245 -17.68 -16.92 -10.15
N VAL A 246 -16.38 -16.62 -10.21
CA VAL A 246 -15.39 -16.94 -9.18
C VAL A 246 -14.94 -15.63 -8.54
N ALA A 247 -15.09 -15.51 -7.22
CA ALA A 247 -14.58 -14.36 -6.49
C ALA A 247 -13.04 -14.41 -6.45
N LEU A 248 -12.40 -13.27 -6.69
CA LEU A 248 -10.97 -13.13 -6.43
C LEU A 248 -10.77 -13.10 -4.91
N GLN A 249 -9.76 -13.80 -4.44
CA GLN A 249 -9.37 -13.91 -3.04
C GLN A 249 -8.11 -13.08 -2.78
N PRO A 250 -7.95 -12.48 -1.60
CA PRO A 250 -6.65 -11.98 -1.17
C PRO A 250 -5.60 -13.10 -1.19
N ALA A 251 -4.31 -12.75 -1.25
CA ALA A 251 -3.27 -13.73 -0.97
C ALA A 251 -3.51 -14.39 0.39
N LEU A 252 -3.27 -15.71 0.44
CA LEU A 252 -3.21 -16.44 1.69
C LEU A 252 -1.92 -15.99 2.40
N ASN A 253 -2.08 -15.37 3.57
CA ASN A 253 -0.99 -15.12 4.51
C ASN A 253 -0.60 -16.41 5.22
#